data_AF-A0AAP6SIA5-F1
#
_entry.id   AF-A0AAP6SIA5-F1
#
_cell.length_a   1.000
_cell.length_b   1.000
_cell.length_c   1.000
_cell.angle_alpha   90.00
_cell.angle_beta   90.00
_cell.angle_gamma   90.00
#
_symmetry.space_group_name_H-M   'P 1'
#
loop_
_entity.id
_entity.type
_entity.pdbx_description
1 polymer ?
#
loop_
_entity_poly.entity_id
_entity_poly.type
_entity_poly.pdbx_seq_one_letter_code
_entity_poly.pdbx_strand_id
1 'polypeptide(L)'
;METFSSDDILDRLKSALSLKNDTELGNRLGVSKAAISNWRKRNSVDYPLVFSFCEHINIDWLITGRGTMNLDAPQPMSYPSQGELMDRIVDQAKEIGRLEAELAETKKHAERLAALVNTDSTAHVG
;
A
#
# COMPACT_ATOMS: atom_id res chain seq x y z
N MET A 1 7.00 0.72 -5.90
CA MET A 1 6.00 -0.34 -5.63
C MET A 1 6.62 -1.32 -4.69
N GLU A 2 6.01 -1.58 -3.54
CA GLU A 2 6.40 -2.72 -2.72
C GLU A 2 6.11 -4.00 -3.52
N THR A 3 7.10 -4.86 -3.69
CA THR A 3 6.92 -6.18 -4.33
C THR A 3 6.67 -7.21 -3.23
N PHE A 4 5.50 -7.84 -3.23
CA PHE A 4 5.18 -8.89 -2.27
C PHE A 4 5.88 -10.20 -2.63
N SER A 5 6.41 -10.88 -1.62
CA SER A 5 7.11 -12.16 -1.78
C SER A 5 6.12 -13.30 -2.02
N SER A 6 6.32 -14.02 -3.12
CA SER A 6 5.54 -15.21 -3.45
C SER A 6 5.75 -16.32 -2.44
N ASP A 7 6.95 -16.41 -1.86
CA ASP A 7 7.23 -17.35 -0.79
C ASP A 7 6.34 -17.08 0.43
N ASP A 8 6.31 -15.82 0.88
CA ASP A 8 5.51 -15.43 2.05
C ASP A 8 4.01 -15.63 1.82
N ILE A 9 3.53 -15.33 0.61
CA ILE A 9 2.12 -15.52 0.23
C ILE A 9 1.77 -17.01 0.26
N LEU A 10 2.59 -17.86 -0.37
CA LEU A 10 2.34 -19.29 -0.45
C LEU A 10 2.50 -19.98 0.92
N ASP A 11 3.41 -19.49 1.78
CA ASP A 11 3.55 -19.99 3.15
C ASP A 11 2.36 -19.62 4.03
N ARG A 12 1.87 -18.37 3.95
CA ARG A 12 0.63 -17.97 4.63
C ARG A 12 -0.58 -18.74 4.13
N LEU A 13 -0.67 -18.99 2.81
CA LEU A 13 -1.74 -19.80 2.24
C LEU A 13 -1.70 -21.24 2.76
N LYS A 14 -0.51 -21.85 2.85
CA LYS A 14 -0.34 -23.18 3.47
C LYS A 14 -0.80 -23.17 4.92
N SER A 15 -0.40 -22.17 5.71
CA SER A 15 -0.82 -22.05 7.10
C SER A 15 -2.34 -21.89 7.23
N ALA A 16 -2.96 -21.03 6.42
CA ALA A 16 -4.40 -20.78 6.45
C ALA A 16 -5.21 -22.03 6.05
N LEU A 17 -4.70 -22.82 5.09
CA LEU A 17 -5.32 -24.06 4.65
C LEU A 17 -4.88 -25.29 5.48
N SER A 18 -4.07 -25.11 6.53
CA SER A 18 -3.52 -26.18 7.38
C SER A 18 -2.75 -27.27 6.63
N LEU A 19 -1.97 -26.87 5.61
CA LEU A 19 -1.17 -27.75 4.77
C LEU A 19 0.29 -27.79 5.23
N LYS A 20 0.92 -28.96 5.18
CA LYS A 20 2.27 -29.18 5.73
C LYS A 20 3.38 -28.91 4.72
N ASN A 21 3.10 -29.05 3.43
CA ASN A 21 4.13 -29.00 2.39
C ASN A 21 3.58 -28.54 1.03
N ASP A 22 4.49 -28.19 0.13
CA ASP A 22 4.15 -27.71 -1.21
C ASP A 22 3.49 -28.77 -2.11
N THR A 23 3.64 -30.05 -1.79
CA THR A 23 2.92 -31.12 -2.51
C THR A 23 1.43 -31.07 -2.17
N GLU A 24 1.09 -30.95 -0.89
CA GLU A 24 -0.30 -30.78 -0.44
C GLU A 24 -0.90 -29.49 -0.97
N LEU A 25 -0.13 -28.39 -1.00
CA LEU A 25 -0.57 -27.12 -1.59
C LEU A 25 -0.87 -27.28 -3.09
N GLY A 26 0.05 -27.89 -3.84
CA GLY A 26 -0.16 -28.17 -5.25
C GLY A 26 -1.43 -28.99 -5.49
N ASN A 27 -1.59 -30.09 -4.75
CA ASN A 27 -2.78 -30.94 -4.83
C ASN A 27 -4.06 -30.15 -4.53
N ARG A 28 -4.05 -29.28 -3.51
CA ARG A 28 -5.22 -28.47 -3.15
C ARG A 28 -5.57 -27.45 -4.23
N LEU A 29 -4.56 -26.82 -4.84
CA LEU A 29 -4.72 -25.84 -5.92
C LEU A 29 -4.94 -26.47 -7.30
N GLY A 30 -4.83 -27.80 -7.44
CA GLY A 30 -4.93 -28.49 -8.73
C GLY A 30 -3.69 -28.30 -9.62
N VAL A 31 -2.53 -27.97 -9.05
CA VAL A 31 -1.27 -27.77 -9.77
C VAL A 31 -0.17 -28.71 -9.28
N SER A 32 0.89 -28.89 -10.08
CA SER A 32 2.01 -29.72 -9.67
C SER A 32 2.87 -29.04 -8.59
N LYS A 33 3.55 -29.82 -7.74
CA LYS A 33 4.59 -29.30 -6.83
C LYS A 33 5.66 -28.49 -7.57
N ALA A 34 5.99 -28.88 -8.80
CA ALA A 34 6.95 -28.17 -9.64
C ALA A 34 6.44 -26.76 -10.02
N ALA A 35 5.14 -26.59 -10.25
CA ALA A 35 4.54 -25.28 -10.49
C ALA A 35 4.70 -24.37 -9.26
N ILE A 36 4.40 -24.88 -8.06
CA ILE A 36 4.61 -24.14 -6.80
C ILE A 36 6.08 -23.73 -6.62
N SER A 37 7.01 -24.65 -6.87
CA SER A 37 8.45 -24.36 -6.79
C SER A 37 8.88 -23.29 -7.81
N ASN A 38 8.29 -23.30 -9.01
CA ASN A 38 8.56 -22.30 -10.04
C ASN A 38 8.00 -20.93 -9.66
N TRP A 39 6.81 -20.87 -9.07
CA TRP A 39 6.21 -19.63 -8.55
C TRP A 39 7.11 -18.95 -7.52
N ARG A 40 7.62 -19.72 -6.55
CA ARG A 40 8.62 -19.24 -5.57
C ARG A 40 9.87 -18.69 -6.24
N LYS A 41 10.52 -19.50 -7.10
CA LYS A 41 11.76 -19.11 -7.80
C LYS A 41 11.62 -17.85 -8.65
N ARG A 42 10.47 -17.67 -9.30
CA ARG A 42 10.20 -16.53 -10.19
C ARG A 42 9.59 -15.34 -9.47
N ASN A 43 9.33 -15.46 -8.17
CA ASN A 43 8.57 -14.50 -7.39
C ASN A 43 7.27 -14.08 -8.09
N SER A 44 6.50 -15.07 -8.57
CA SER A 44 5.23 -14.85 -9.25
C SER A 44 4.19 -15.88 -8.79
N VAL A 45 2.97 -15.45 -8.49
CA VAL A 45 1.85 -16.33 -8.10
C VAL A 45 0.70 -16.15 -9.08
N ASP A 46 -0.04 -17.24 -9.35
CA ASP A 46 -1.34 -17.16 -10.00
C ASP A 46 -2.39 -16.65 -8.98
N TYR A 47 -2.52 -15.33 -8.90
CA TYR A 47 -3.41 -14.67 -7.96
C TYR A 47 -4.89 -15.07 -8.12
N PRO A 48 -5.47 -15.10 -9.34
CA PRO A 48 -6.83 -15.59 -9.52
C PRO A 48 -7.05 -16.99 -8.93
N LEU A 49 -6.11 -17.92 -9.18
CA LEU A 49 -6.20 -19.27 -8.64
C LEU A 49 -6.03 -19.29 -7.11
N VAL A 50 -5.08 -18.54 -6.55
CA VAL A 50 -4.91 -18.50 -5.09
C VAL A 50 -6.13 -17.90 -4.39
N PHE A 51 -6.69 -16.82 -4.93
CA PHE A 51 -7.83 -16.14 -4.35
C PHE A 51 -9.11 -16.96 -4.43
N SER A 52 -9.24 -17.90 -5.36
CA SER A 52 -10.40 -18.81 -5.39
C SER A 52 -10.47 -19.75 -4.18
N PHE A 53 -9.40 -19.89 -3.39
CA PHE A 53 -9.39 -20.68 -2.16
C PHE A 53 -9.51 -19.83 -0.89
N CYS A 54 -9.74 -18.52 -1.02
CA CYS A 54 -9.73 -17.57 0.10
C CYS A 54 -11.13 -17.19 0.58
N GLU A 55 -12.09 -18.12 0.61
CA GLU A 55 -13.48 -17.83 1.01
C GLU A 55 -13.60 -17.21 2.41
N HIS A 56 -12.82 -17.71 3.37
CA HIS A 56 -12.77 -17.20 4.75
C HIS A 56 -11.43 -16.55 5.11
N ILE A 57 -10.52 -16.42 4.13
CA ILE A 57 -9.16 -15.91 4.34
C ILE A 57 -9.13 -14.43 3.94
N ASN A 58 -8.60 -13.59 4.83
CA ASN A 58 -8.37 -12.19 4.54
C ASN A 58 -7.24 -12.05 3.51
N ILE A 59 -7.57 -11.54 2.32
CA ILE A 59 -6.63 -11.35 1.21
C ILE A 59 -5.55 -10.32 1.57
N ASP A 60 -5.89 -9.24 2.29
CA ASP A 60 -4.89 -8.24 2.70
C ASP A 60 -3.86 -8.85 3.63
N TRP A 61 -4.29 -9.71 4.56
CA TRP A 61 -3.39 -10.48 5.41
C TRP A 61 -2.58 -11.47 4.60
N LEU A 62 -3.17 -12.13 3.60
CA LEU A 62 -2.49 -13.09 2.73
C LEU A 62 -1.42 -12.46 1.84
N ILE A 63 -1.59 -11.19 1.43
CA ILE A 63 -0.64 -10.47 0.59
C ILE A 63 0.38 -9.70 1.44
N THR A 64 -0.07 -8.94 2.42
CA THR A 64 0.77 -7.98 3.17
C THR A 64 1.29 -8.49 4.52
N GLY A 65 0.64 -9.51 5.09
CA GLY A 65 1.01 -10.09 6.38
C GLY A 65 0.43 -9.31 7.56
N ARG A 66 -0.32 -8.24 7.28
CA ARG A 66 -0.93 -7.35 8.26
C ARG A 66 -2.39 -7.72 8.49
N GLY A 67 -2.88 -7.53 9.71
CA GLY A 67 -4.26 -7.84 10.10
C GLY A 67 -4.46 -9.30 10.52
N THR A 68 -5.71 -9.76 10.58
CA THR A 68 -6.05 -11.14 10.94
C THR A 68 -6.15 -12.05 9.73
N MET A 69 -5.78 -13.32 9.90
CA MET A 69 -5.89 -14.36 8.87
C MET A 69 -7.33 -14.60 8.41
N ASN A 70 -8.27 -14.70 9.35
CA ASN A 70 -9.67 -15.00 9.06
C ASN A 70 -10.49 -13.71 9.00
N LEU A 71 -11.45 -13.67 8.06
CA LEU A 71 -12.44 -12.59 7.94
C LEU A 71 -13.44 -12.60 9.11
N ASP A 72 -13.77 -13.78 9.63
CA ASP A 72 -14.77 -13.96 10.70
C ASP A 72 -14.17 -13.82 12.11
N ALA A 73 -12.84 -13.68 12.21
CA ALA A 73 -12.24 -13.37 13.49
C ALA A 73 -12.74 -11.98 13.90
N PRO A 74 -13.24 -11.79 15.14
CA PRO A 74 -13.49 -10.45 15.66
C PRO A 74 -12.16 -9.72 15.63
N GLN A 75 -11.96 -8.90 14.60
CA GLN A 75 -10.86 -7.98 14.58
C GLN A 75 -11.06 -7.14 15.82
N PRO A 76 -10.09 -7.06 16.75
CA PRO A 76 -10.11 -5.96 17.68
C PRO A 76 -10.08 -4.73 16.78
N MET A 77 -11.22 -4.06 16.63
CA MET A 77 -11.26 -2.73 16.07
C MET A 77 -10.40 -1.92 17.01
N SER A 78 -9.11 -1.83 16.71
CA SER A 78 -8.22 -0.86 17.29
C SER A 78 -8.60 0.45 16.64
N TYR A 79 -9.77 0.97 16.99
CA TYR A 79 -10.07 2.36 16.75
C TYR A 79 -9.01 3.13 17.52
N PRO A 80 -8.31 4.07 16.86
CA PRO A 80 -7.49 5.00 17.61
C PRO A 80 -8.37 5.58 18.71
N SER A 81 -7.82 5.67 19.91
CA SER A 81 -8.54 6.31 20.99
C SER A 81 -8.94 7.72 20.54
N GLN A 82 -9.99 8.27 21.13
CA GLN A 82 -10.40 9.65 20.82
C GLN A 82 -9.24 10.65 20.95
N GLY A 83 -8.31 10.40 21.88
CA GLY A 83 -7.08 11.19 22.05
C GLY A 83 -6.14 11.06 20.86
N GLU A 84 -5.78 9.83 20.46
CA GLU A 84 -4.91 9.60 19.30
C GLU A 84 -5.50 10.14 17.99
N LEU A 85 -6.82 10.05 17.82
CA LEU A 85 -7.50 10.63 16.68
C LEU A 85 -7.43 12.16 16.70
N MET A 86 -7.65 12.78 17.87
CA MET A 86 -7.53 14.23 18.01
C MET A 86 -6.10 14.72 17.79
N ASP A 87 -5.09 14.01 18.30
CA ASP A 87 -3.68 14.36 18.09
C ASP A 87 -3.35 14.36 16.59
N ARG A 88 -3.79 13.32 15.86
CA ARG A 88 -3.64 13.24 14.40
C ARG A 88 -4.33 14.40 13.68
N ILE A 89 -5.56 14.73 14.06
CA ILE A 89 -6.31 15.85 13.46
C ILE A 89 -5.58 17.16 13.70
N VAL A 90 -5.09 17.39 14.92
CA VAL A 90 -4.35 18.59 15.30
C VAL A 90 -3.05 18.71 14.52
N ASP A 91 -2.29 17.63 14.40
CA ASP A 91 -1.03 17.65 13.66
C ASP A 91 -1.24 17.86 12.16
N GLN A 92 -2.28 17.26 11.59
CA GLN A 92 -2.68 17.52 10.21
C GLN A 92 -3.09 19.00 10.02
N ALA A 93 -3.84 19.59 10.95
CA ALA A 93 -4.23 20.99 10.87
C ALA A 93 -3.03 21.95 10.91
N LYS A 94 -2.02 21.66 11.74
CA LYS A 94 -0.76 22.43 11.77
C LYS A 94 -0.03 22.36 10.43
N GLU A 95 0.04 21.17 9.85
CA GLU A 95 0.73 20.97 8.57
C GLU A 95 -0.01 21.68 7.43
N ILE A 96 -1.34 21.63 7.41
CA ILE A 96 -2.15 22.40 6.45
C ILE A 96 -1.83 23.89 6.56
N GLY A 97 -1.79 24.45 7.77
CA GLY A 97 -1.45 25.86 7.97
C GLY A 97 -0.03 26.22 7.49
N ARG A 98 0.94 25.33 7.70
CA ARG A 98 2.32 25.51 7.20
C ARG A 98 2.35 25.52 5.67
N LEU A 99 1.70 24.56 5.03
CA LEU A 99 1.64 24.44 3.57
C LEU A 99 0.92 25.63 2.92
N GLU A 100 -0.16 26.13 3.54
CA GLU A 100 -0.86 27.33 3.07
C GLU A 100 0.04 28.57 3.09
N ALA A 101 0.86 28.75 4.13
CA ALA A 101 1.81 29.86 4.23
C ALA A 101 2.91 29.77 3.16
N GLU A 102 3.46 28.59 2.93
CA GLU A 102 4.47 28.35 1.90
C GLU A 102 3.92 28.58 0.49
N LEU A 103 2.68 28.14 0.24
CA LEU A 103 1.98 28.39 -1.02
C LEU A 103 1.78 29.89 -1.26
N ALA A 104 1.42 30.65 -0.22
CA ALA A 104 1.24 32.09 -0.31
C ALA A 104 2.55 32.82 -0.67
N GLU A 105 3.67 32.49 -0.04
CA GLU A 105 4.97 33.12 -0.36
C GLU A 105 5.46 32.72 -1.75
N THR A 106 5.32 31.45 -2.12
CA THR A 106 5.69 30.96 -3.44
C THR A 106 4.90 31.68 -4.54
N LYS A 107 3.59 31.84 -4.34
CA LYS A 107 2.73 32.59 -5.27
C LYS A 107 3.16 34.05 -5.40
N LYS A 108 3.44 34.72 -4.28
CA LYS A 108 3.94 36.11 -4.27
C LYS A 108 5.28 36.26 -4.98
N HIS A 109 6.19 35.28 -4.82
CA HIS A 109 7.46 35.27 -5.52
C HIS A 109 7.28 35.10 -7.04
N ALA A 110 6.40 34.19 -7.46
CA ALA A 110 6.06 34.00 -8.87
C ALA A 110 5.46 35.27 -9.50
N GLU A 111 4.56 35.96 -8.80
CA GLU A 111 3.98 37.24 -9.23
C GLU A 111 5.06 38.34 -9.40
N ARG A 112 6.00 38.44 -8.47
CA ARG A 112 7.13 39.40 -8.57
C ARG A 112 8.03 39.10 -9.78
N LEU A 113 8.36 37.84 -10.02
CA LEU A 113 9.15 37.44 -11.18
C LEU A 113 8.43 37.77 -12.48
N ALA A 114 7.13 37.48 -12.56
CA ALA A 114 6.31 37.83 -13.73
C ALA A 114 6.28 39.35 -13.97
N ALA A 115 6.27 40.18 -12.92
CA ALA A 115 6.32 41.63 -13.04
C ALA A 115 7.68 42.13 -13.58
N LEU A 116 8.80 41.52 -13.17
CA LEU A 116 10.15 41.89 -13.63
C LEU A 116 10.38 41.55 -15.11
N VAL A 117 9.86 40.42 -15.59
CA VAL A 117 9.96 40.03 -17.01
C VAL A 117 9.23 41.01 -17.94
N ASN A 118 8.15 41.65 -17.47
CA ASN A 118 7.41 42.64 -18.26
C ASN A 118 8.11 44.01 -18.34
N THR A 119 9.01 44.35 -17.41
CA THR A 119 9.72 45.64 -17.41
C THR A 119 10.98 45.64 -18.29
N ASP A 120 11.56 44.47 -18.57
CA ASP A 120 12.77 44.36 -19.38
C ASP A 120 12.47 44.45 -20.90
N SER A 121 11.24 44.11 -21.30
CA SER A 121 10.81 44.21 -22.71
C SER A 121 10.57 45.65 -23.19
N THR A 122 10.52 46.64 -22.29
CA THR A 122 10.24 48.06 -22.62
C THR A 122 11.50 48.95 -22.60
N ALA A 123 12.66 48.42 -22.22
CA ALA A 123 13.90 49.20 -22.04
C ALA A 123 14.83 49.23 -23.27
N HIS A 124 14.51 48.52 -24.37
CA HIS A 124 15.35 48.46 -25.58
C HIS A 124 14.64 48.95 -26.85
N VAL A 125 14.05 50.15 -26.80
CA VAL A 125 13.70 50.92 -28.01
C VAL A 125 14.19 52.36 -27.81
N GLY A 126 15.41 52.61 -28.25
CA GLY A 126 16.08 53.92 -28.23
C GLY A 126 17.31 53.88 -29.11
#